data_AF-A0AAV1X0Z3-F1
#
_entry.id   AF-A0AAV1X0Z3-F1
#
_cell.length_a   1.000
_cell.length_b   1.000
_cell.length_c   1.000
_cell.angle_alpha   90.00
_cell.angle_beta   90.00
_cell.angle_gamma   90.00
#
_symmetry.space_group_name_H-M   'P 1'
#
loop_
_entity.id
_entity.type
_entity.pdbx_description
1 polymer ?
#
loop_
_entity_poly.entity_id
_entity_poly.type
_entity_poly.pdbx_seq_one_letter_code
_entity_poly.pdbx_strand_id
1 'polypeptide(L)'
;MDIKMKAKYNKYRGDIKKINVMICIAAILDPRNKFHLVKWGLERIHNKDDAIVLCEKIKDMLYKMFDKYRLFLSEGQENSSQTTHEIEMLDSNASNEVSVAMVFKKYMNLHETMNKNEVDLYLKEGLEKKIPNFDILN
;
A
#
# COMPACT_ATOMS: atom_id res chain seq x y z
N MET A 1 1.30 -34.95 19.04
CA MET A 1 0.47 -34.00 18.27
C MET A 1 1.33 -33.05 17.42
N ASP A 2 2.49 -32.64 17.91
CA ASP A 2 3.42 -31.70 17.28
C ASP A 2 3.94 -32.09 15.90
N ILE A 3 4.24 -33.38 15.66
CA ILE A 3 4.79 -33.83 14.37
C ILE A 3 3.78 -33.58 13.23
N LYS A 4 2.49 -33.82 13.47
CA LYS A 4 1.43 -33.62 12.47
C LYS A 4 1.20 -32.13 12.17
N MET A 5 1.30 -31.27 13.19
CA MET A 5 1.16 -29.81 13.01
C MET A 5 2.37 -29.21 12.30
N LYS A 6 3.58 -29.61 12.68
CA LYS A 6 4.82 -29.22 11.99
C LYS A 6 4.84 -29.67 10.53
N ALA A 7 4.36 -30.88 10.23
CA ALA A 7 4.26 -31.38 8.86
C ALA A 7 3.32 -30.52 8.00
N LYS A 8 2.15 -30.12 8.52
CA LYS A 8 1.24 -29.20 7.84
C LYS A 8 1.88 -27.82 7.65
N TYR A 9 2.53 -27.29 8.68
CA TYR A 9 3.25 -26.02 8.59
C TYR A 9 4.30 -26.07 7.49
N ASN A 10 5.18 -27.06 7.49
CA ASN A 10 6.23 -27.20 6.48
C ASN A 10 5.66 -27.36 5.05
N LYS A 11 4.56 -28.10 4.90
CA LYS A 11 3.90 -28.31 3.61
C LYS A 11 3.40 -27.01 2.97
N TYR A 12 2.83 -26.10 3.77
CA TYR A 12 2.13 -24.91 3.26
C TYR A 12 2.84 -23.59 3.54
N ARG A 13 3.75 -23.53 4.52
CA ARG A 13 4.32 -22.28 5.05
C ARG A 13 5.81 -22.32 5.41
N GLY A 14 6.34 -23.48 5.81
CA GLY A 14 7.73 -23.60 6.26
C GLY A 14 8.78 -23.68 5.15
N ASP A 15 8.37 -24.01 3.92
CA ASP A 15 9.25 -23.96 2.74
C ASP A 15 9.24 -22.54 2.16
N ILE A 16 10.42 -21.91 2.08
CA ILE A 16 10.61 -20.54 1.54
C ILE A 16 10.09 -20.42 0.11
N LYS A 17 10.11 -21.51 -0.67
CA LYS A 17 9.56 -21.50 -2.04
C LYS A 17 8.03 -21.47 -2.04
N LYS A 18 7.39 -21.94 -0.98
CA LYS A 18 5.91 -22.13 -0.89
C LYS A 18 5.21 -21.14 0.01
N ILE A 19 5.95 -20.26 0.69
CA ILE A 19 5.36 -19.29 1.59
C ILE A 19 4.40 -18.35 0.85
N ASN A 20 3.22 -18.17 1.44
CA ASN A 20 2.24 -17.22 0.93
C ASN A 20 2.64 -15.80 1.34
N VAL A 21 3.22 -15.07 0.38
CA VAL A 21 3.67 -13.68 0.54
C VAL A 21 2.53 -12.72 0.94
N MET A 22 1.29 -13.00 0.55
CA MET A 22 0.15 -12.13 0.89
C MET A 22 -0.07 -12.00 2.39
N ILE A 23 0.31 -13.01 3.15
CA ILE A 23 0.14 -13.02 4.62
C ILE A 23 1.17 -12.09 5.27
N CYS A 24 2.37 -12.04 4.71
CA CYS A 24 3.37 -11.06 5.08
C CYS A 24 2.92 -9.65 4.68
N ILE A 25 2.34 -9.48 3.49
CA ILE A 25 1.82 -8.18 3.03
C ILE A 25 0.72 -7.67 3.95
N ALA A 26 -0.26 -8.51 4.33
CA ALA A 26 -1.31 -8.13 5.27
C ALA A 26 -0.73 -7.65 6.62
N ALA A 27 0.31 -8.32 7.12
CA ALA A 27 1.01 -7.88 8.33
C ALA A 27 1.79 -6.58 8.14
N ILE A 28 2.32 -6.31 6.94
CA ILE A 28 3.00 -5.06 6.59
C ILE A 28 2.01 -3.91 6.52
N LEU A 29 0.81 -4.12 5.99
CA LEU A 29 -0.22 -3.09 5.87
C LEU A 29 -0.86 -2.72 7.22
N ASP A 30 -0.57 -3.47 8.30
CA ASP A 30 -0.91 -3.05 9.66
C ASP A 30 0.08 -1.96 10.12
N PRO A 31 -0.36 -0.70 10.32
CA PRO A 31 0.52 0.43 10.63
C PRO A 31 1.19 0.32 12.00
N ARG A 32 0.73 -0.59 12.88
CA ARG A 32 1.32 -0.83 14.20
C ARG A 32 2.56 -1.73 14.14
N ASN A 33 2.75 -2.45 13.05
CA ASN A 33 3.76 -3.50 12.90
C ASN A 33 4.69 -3.23 11.71
N LYS A 34 4.11 -2.86 10.57
CA LYS A 34 4.80 -2.58 9.31
C LYS A 34 5.80 -3.68 8.92
N PHE A 35 6.84 -3.32 8.18
CA PHE A 35 7.87 -4.25 7.74
C PHE A 35 8.69 -4.86 8.88
N HIS A 36 8.75 -4.18 10.04
CA HIS A 36 9.55 -4.63 11.17
C HIS A 36 9.11 -5.99 11.70
N LEU A 37 7.80 -6.21 11.86
CA LEU A 37 7.28 -7.49 12.34
C LEU A 37 7.61 -8.65 11.39
N VAL A 38 7.44 -8.42 10.10
CA VAL A 38 7.72 -9.44 9.08
C VAL A 38 9.22 -9.76 9.06
N LYS A 39 10.09 -8.74 8.97
CA LYS A 39 11.53 -8.95 8.98
C LYS A 39 11.98 -9.71 10.24
N TRP A 40 11.56 -9.27 11.42
CA TRP A 40 11.88 -9.91 12.69
C TRP A 40 11.38 -11.36 12.76
N GLY A 41 10.18 -11.63 12.27
CA GLY A 41 9.62 -12.99 12.24
C GLY A 41 10.41 -13.93 11.33
N LEU A 42 10.77 -13.47 10.13
CA LEU A 42 11.50 -14.27 9.16
C LEU A 42 12.91 -14.61 9.64
N GLU A 43 13.61 -13.65 10.25
CA GLU A 43 14.96 -13.84 10.82
C GLU A 43 14.98 -14.88 11.96
N ARG A 44 13.84 -15.16 12.61
CA ARG A 44 13.72 -16.18 13.67
C ARG A 44 13.33 -17.56 13.17
N ILE A 45 12.61 -17.61 12.06
CA ILE A 45 12.04 -18.86 11.52
C ILE A 45 12.97 -19.49 10.48
N HIS A 46 13.69 -18.66 9.73
CA HIS A 46 14.55 -19.08 8.64
C HIS A 46 16.02 -18.75 8.91
N ASN A 47 16.91 -19.36 8.13
CA ASN A 47 18.31 -18.96 8.14
C ASN A 47 18.45 -17.54 7.56
N LYS A 48 19.61 -16.91 7.81
CA LYS A 48 19.83 -15.51 7.44
C LYS A 48 19.66 -15.23 5.94
N ASP A 49 20.19 -16.11 5.09
CA ASP A 49 20.17 -15.92 3.63
C ASP A 49 18.73 -16.08 3.10
N ASP A 50 18.02 -17.10 3.56
CA ASP A 50 16.62 -17.35 3.24
C ASP A 50 15.72 -16.19 3.68
N ALA A 51 15.97 -15.63 4.88
CA ALA A 51 15.22 -14.49 5.39
C ALA A 51 15.43 -13.23 4.54
N ILE A 52 16.66 -12.98 4.07
CA ILE A 52 16.98 -11.86 3.19
C ILE A 52 16.25 -12.00 1.85
N VAL A 53 16.38 -13.17 1.20
CA VAL A 53 15.72 -13.45 -0.10
C VAL A 53 14.21 -13.27 0.01
N LEU A 54 13.62 -13.74 1.12
CA LEU A 54 12.20 -13.62 1.33
C LEU A 54 11.75 -12.18 1.62
N CYS A 55 12.54 -11.42 2.39
CA CYS A 55 12.29 -9.99 2.60
C CYS A 55 12.27 -9.22 1.28
N GLU A 56 13.21 -9.49 0.38
CA GLU A 56 13.25 -8.87 -0.96
C GLU A 56 12.04 -9.26 -1.79
N LYS A 57 11.69 -10.55 -1.82
CA LYS A 57 10.49 -11.04 -2.53
C LYS A 57 9.20 -10.38 -2.03
N ILE A 58 9.08 -10.19 -0.72
CA ILE A 58 7.90 -9.53 -0.11
C ILE A 58 7.85 -8.05 -0.50
N LYS A 59 8.98 -7.34 -0.46
CA LYS A 59 9.06 -5.94 -0.88
C LYS A 59 8.70 -5.77 -2.36
N ASP A 60 9.31 -6.57 -3.24
CA ASP A 60 9.01 -6.56 -4.68
C ASP A 60 7.52 -6.78 -4.95
N MET A 61 6.89 -7.74 -4.26
CA MET A 61 5.46 -7.98 -4.40
C MET A 61 4.62 -6.79 -3.88
N LEU A 62 5.01 -6.18 -2.77
CA LEU A 62 4.31 -5.00 -2.23
C LEU A 62 4.36 -3.83 -3.20
N TYR A 63 5.53 -3.54 -3.79
CA TYR A 63 5.67 -2.50 -4.81
C TYR A 63 4.84 -2.79 -6.06
N LYS A 64 4.89 -4.03 -6.58
CA LYS A 64 4.07 -4.45 -7.73
C LYS A 64 2.57 -4.32 -7.47
N MET A 65 2.12 -4.61 -6.24
CA MET A 65 0.71 -4.41 -5.86
C MET A 65 0.34 -2.93 -5.87
N PHE A 66 1.22 -2.07 -5.32
CA PHE A 66 1.01 -0.63 -5.32
C PHE A 66 0.99 -0.04 -6.74
N ASP A 67 1.91 -0.45 -7.60
CA ASP A 67 1.95 0.00 -9.00
C ASP A 67 0.66 -0.38 -9.74
N LYS A 68 0.15 -1.60 -9.55
CA LYS A 68 -1.14 -2.02 -10.11
C LYS A 68 -2.31 -1.22 -9.55
N TYR A 69 -2.30 -0.94 -8.25
CA TYR A 69 -3.32 -0.12 -7.61
C TYR A 69 -3.35 1.30 -8.20
N ARG A 70 -2.18 1.90 -8.43
CA ARG A 70 -2.06 3.21 -9.09
C ARG A 70 -2.58 3.21 -10.52
N LEU A 71 -2.23 2.20 -11.32
CA LEU A 71 -2.72 2.06 -12.69
C LEU A 71 -4.25 1.96 -12.73
N PHE A 72 -4.84 1.13 -11.85
CA PHE A 72 -6.29 0.99 -11.75
C PHE A 72 -6.99 2.32 -11.43
N LEU A 73 -6.42 3.14 -10.54
CA LEU A 73 -6.95 4.47 -10.24
C LEU A 73 -6.90 5.41 -11.46
N SER A 74 -5.80 5.37 -12.22
CA SER A 74 -5.66 6.21 -13.42
C SER A 74 -6.64 5.81 -14.54
N GLU A 75 -6.87 4.52 -14.74
CA GLU A 75 -7.82 4.01 -15.75
C GLU A 75 -9.29 4.30 -15.37
N GLY A 76 -9.61 4.32 -14.08
CA GLY A 76 -10.94 4.67 -13.57
C GLY A 76 -11.30 6.15 -13.74
N GLN A 77 -10.31 7.04 -13.90
CA GLN A 77 -10.54 8.48 -14.08
C GLN A 77 -10.90 8.86 -15.53
N GLU A 78 -10.47 8.11 -16.54
CA GLU A 78 -10.82 8.41 -17.94
C GLU A 78 -12.28 8.06 -18.27
N ASN A 79 -12.89 7.11 -17.56
CA ASN A 79 -14.28 6.69 -17.79
C ASN A 79 -15.32 7.51 -16.99
N SER A 80 -14.89 8.44 -16.13
CA SER A 80 -15.77 9.32 -15.34
C SER A 80 -15.83 10.75 -15.89
N SER A 81 -15.68 10.91 -17.21
CA SER A 81 -15.83 12.20 -17.91
C SER A 81 -16.99 12.21 -18.90
N GLN A 82 -18.02 11.39 -18.70
CA GLN A 82 -19.25 11.49 -19.50
C GLN A 82 -20.51 11.42 -18.65
N THR A 83 -21.29 12.50 -18.79
CA THR A 83 -22.73 12.62 -18.55
C THR A 83 -23.17 13.05 -17.16
N THR A 84 -23.21 14.37 -16.95
CA THR A 84 -24.47 15.06 -16.62
C THR A 84 -24.49 16.44 -17.29
N HIS A 85 -25.13 16.51 -18.46
CA HIS A 85 -26.03 17.61 -18.85
C HIS A 85 -27.02 17.82 -17.67
N GLU A 86 -27.40 18.99 -17.17
CA GLU A 86 -27.64 20.34 -17.71
C GLU A 86 -27.44 21.35 -16.55
N ILE A 87 -27.01 22.57 -16.87
CA ILE A 87 -27.70 23.83 -16.55
C ILE A 87 -27.00 24.91 -17.38
N GLU A 88 -27.71 25.42 -18.38
CA GLU A 88 -27.41 26.68 -19.05
C GLU A 88 -27.56 27.83 -18.05
N MET A 89 -26.57 28.72 -17.96
CA MET A 89 -26.74 30.15 -18.28
C MET A 89 -25.43 30.92 -18.07
N LEU A 90 -24.97 31.52 -19.18
CA LEU A 90 -24.40 32.87 -19.33
C LEU A 90 -23.90 33.57 -18.04
N ASP A 91 -22.62 33.93 -17.97
CA ASP A 91 -22.18 35.31 -18.25
C ASP A 91 -20.66 35.46 -18.10
N SER A 92 -20.14 36.37 -18.91
CA SER A 92 -18.77 36.77 -19.07
C SER A 92 -18.34 37.61 -17.87
N ASN A 93 -17.28 37.24 -17.16
CA ASN A 93 -16.29 38.24 -16.73
C ASN A 93 -14.97 37.61 -16.30
N ALA A 94 -13.90 38.17 -16.83
CA ALA A 94 -12.55 37.91 -16.39
C ALA A 94 -12.40 38.24 -14.89
N SER A 95 -12.01 37.25 -14.10
CA SER A 95 -11.24 37.48 -12.89
C SER A 95 -10.16 36.42 -12.82
N ASN A 96 -8.90 36.88 -12.74
CA ASN A 96 -7.70 36.06 -12.61
C ASN A 96 -7.58 35.47 -11.20
N GLU A 97 -8.68 34.98 -10.63
CA GLU A 97 -8.68 34.26 -9.37
C GLU A 97 -8.52 32.78 -9.69
N VAL A 98 -7.30 32.30 -9.49
CA VAL A 98 -7.01 30.87 -9.48
C VAL A 98 -7.91 30.26 -8.41
N SER A 99 -8.98 29.60 -8.84
CA SER A 99 -9.95 28.94 -7.96
C SER A 99 -9.20 28.08 -6.95
N VAL A 100 -9.61 28.11 -5.68
CA VAL A 100 -9.05 27.28 -4.61
C VAL A 100 -8.98 25.81 -5.03
N ALA A 101 -9.95 25.34 -5.83
CA ALA A 101 -9.95 24.01 -6.41
C ALA A 101 -8.81 23.78 -7.40
N MET A 102 -8.44 24.78 -8.20
CA MET A 102 -7.30 24.72 -9.13
C MET A 102 -5.97 24.78 -8.38
N VAL A 103 -5.87 25.58 -7.31
CA VAL A 103 -4.69 25.59 -6.41
C VAL A 103 -4.55 24.25 -5.70
N PHE A 104 -5.65 23.70 -5.18
CA PHE A 104 -5.68 22.38 -4.53
C PHE A 104 -5.31 21.26 -5.50
N LYS A 105 -5.83 21.30 -6.73
CA LYS A 105 -5.47 20.35 -7.79
C LYS A 105 -3.99 20.46 -8.19
N LYS A 106 -3.44 21.67 -8.25
CA LYS A 106 -2.01 21.89 -8.50
C LYS A 106 -1.15 21.44 -7.31
N TYR A 107 -1.62 21.61 -6.09
CA TYR A 107 -0.98 21.11 -4.87
C TYR A 107 -0.95 19.58 -4.84
N MET A 108 -2.07 18.93 -5.16
CA MET A 108 -2.16 17.47 -5.30
C MET A 108 -1.22 16.95 -6.40
N ASN A 109 -1.24 17.55 -7.59
CA ASN A 109 -0.34 17.18 -8.70
C ASN A 109 1.15 17.42 -8.35
N LEU A 110 1.47 18.49 -7.62
CA LEU A 110 2.84 18.76 -7.17
C LEU A 110 3.30 17.71 -6.14
N HIS A 111 2.40 17.25 -5.27
CA HIS A 111 2.67 16.15 -4.35
C HIS A 111 2.80 14.81 -5.07
N GLU A 112 2.05 14.60 -6.15
CA GLU A 112 2.18 13.46 -7.07
C GLU A 112 3.54 13.48 -7.80
N THR A 113 4.07 14.67 -8.12
CA THR A 113 5.42 14.83 -8.71
C THR A 113 6.56 14.67 -7.71
N MET A 114 6.27 14.63 -6.40
CA MET A 114 7.27 14.31 -5.39
C MET A 114 7.42 12.79 -5.33
N ASN A 115 8.13 12.25 -6.33
CA ASN A 115 8.57 10.86 -6.51
C ASN A 115 9.20 10.24 -5.25
N LYS A 116 8.36 9.95 -4.26
CA LYS A 116 8.62 9.04 -3.16
C LYS A 116 7.50 8.03 -3.28
N ASN A 117 7.87 6.78 -3.58
CA ASN A 117 6.92 5.69 -3.55
C ASN A 117 6.16 5.75 -2.21
N GLU A 118 4.83 5.88 -2.20
CA GLU A 118 4.07 6.00 -0.94
C GLU A 118 4.34 4.79 -0.04
N VAL A 119 4.64 3.63 -0.63
CA VAL A 119 5.14 2.46 0.09
C VAL A 119 6.43 2.78 0.84
N ASP A 120 7.41 3.44 0.21
CA ASP A 120 8.65 3.83 0.88
C ASP A 120 8.42 4.82 2.03
N LEU A 121 7.46 5.74 1.86
CA LEU A 121 7.09 6.68 2.91
C LEU A 121 6.46 5.93 4.10
N TYR A 122 5.45 5.13 3.82
CA TYR A 122 4.76 4.30 4.80
C TYR A 122 5.71 3.40 5.60
N LEU A 123 6.66 2.75 4.92
CA LEU A 123 7.64 1.87 5.57
C LEU A 123 8.68 2.62 6.43
N LYS A 124 8.89 3.93 6.19
CA LYS A 124 9.80 4.78 6.96
C LYS A 124 9.14 5.49 8.14
N GLU A 125 7.84 5.73 8.05
CA GLU A 125 7.05 6.32 9.14
C GLU A 125 7.08 5.46 10.40
N GLY A 126 6.94 6.12 11.56
CA GLY A 126 6.84 5.45 12.85
C GLY A 126 5.67 4.45 12.92
N LEU A 127 5.74 3.55 13.91
CA LEU A 127 4.66 2.61 14.20
C LEU A 127 3.51 3.32 14.91
N GLU A 128 2.28 2.98 14.52
CA GLU A 128 1.06 3.49 15.16
C GLU A 128 0.94 2.98 16.61
N LYS A 129 0.36 3.80 17.49
CA LYS A 129 0.20 3.43 18.90
C LYS A 129 -0.88 2.35 19.03
N LYS A 130 -0.62 1.37 19.92
CA LYS A 130 -1.63 0.36 20.27
C LYS A 130 -2.66 0.99 21.21
N ILE A 131 -3.74 1.51 20.64
CA ILE A 131 -4.92 1.97 21.39
C ILE A 131 -6.03 0.91 21.36
N PRO A 132 -6.88 0.80 22.41
CA PRO A 132 -7.89 -0.25 22.50
C PRO A 132 -8.93 -0.24 21.37
N ASN A 133 -9.25 0.95 20.84
CA ASN A 133 -10.26 1.15 19.79
C ASN A 133 -9.63 1.37 18.41
N PHE A 134 -8.45 0.78 18.16
CA PHE A 134 -7.81 0.91 16.85
C PHE A 134 -8.56 0.07 15.81
N ASP A 135 -9.19 0.75 14.87
CA ASP A 135 -9.79 0.14 13.68
C ASP A 135 -9.05 0.65 12.43
N ILE A 136 -8.70 -0.29 11.56
CA ILE A 136 -7.98 0.00 10.30
C ILE A 136 -8.97 0.44 9.21
N LEU A 137 -10.26 0.23 9.41
CA LEU A 137 -11.32 0.43 8.42
C LEU A 137 -12.32 1.55 8.77
N ASN A 138 -12.16 2.23 9.91
CA ASN A 138 -13.02 3.37 10.31
C ASN A 138 -12.45 4.71 9.89
#